data_AF-A0A804PHR5-F1
#
_entry.id   AF-A0A804PHR5-F1
#
_cell.length_a   1.000
_cell.length_b   1.000
_cell.length_c   1.000
_cell.angle_alpha   90.00
_cell.angle_beta   90.00
_cell.angle_gamma   90.00
#
_symmetry.space_group_name_H-M   'P 1'
#
loop_
_entity.id
_entity.type
_entity.pdbx_description
1 polymer ?
#
loop_
_entity_poly.entity_id
_entity_poly.type
_entity_poly.pdbx_seq_one_letter_code
_entity_poly.pdbx_strand_id
1 'polypeptide(L)'
;MPHFVLVPMLAAGHAGPMLDMARALIGRGALVTFVTTLLNLLHLGRAPGDGELPIRFLPLYFPCTEAGLPEGCESADALPGIDFLRNFHDACAMLRASLVAHLRHAVPQRAASFPIPATHGLARWRGSLAYRGSC
;
A
#
# COMPACT_ATOMS: atom_id res chain seq x y z
N MET A 1 -8.49 10.29 -6.71
CA MET A 1 -7.27 9.44 -6.77
C MET A 1 -7.58 8.12 -6.08
N PRO A 2 -7.43 6.95 -6.76
CA PRO A 2 -7.58 5.65 -6.13
C PRO A 2 -6.53 5.43 -5.03
N HIS A 3 -6.91 4.70 -3.98
CA HIS A 3 -6.01 4.27 -2.92
C HIS A 3 -5.99 2.75 -2.86
N PHE A 4 -4.82 2.16 -3.07
CA PHE A 4 -4.60 0.72 -2.94
C PHE A 4 -3.91 0.41 -1.61
N VAL A 5 -4.43 -0.58 -0.89
CA VAL A 5 -3.74 -1.20 0.24
C VAL A 5 -3.23 -2.54 -0.23
N LEU A 6 -1.91 -2.68 -0.31
CA LEU A 6 -1.25 -3.91 -0.71
C LEU A 6 -0.91 -4.72 0.55
N VAL A 7 -1.43 -5.94 0.61
CA VAL A 7 -1.19 -6.89 1.70
C VAL A 7 -0.44 -8.09 1.10
N PRO A 8 0.89 -8.00 0.93
CA PRO A 8 1.70 -9.11 0.44
C PRO A 8 1.69 -10.27 1.44
N MET A 9 1.92 -11.46 0.93
CA MET A 9 2.44 -12.54 1.77
C MET A 9 3.81 -12.12 2.31
N LEU A 10 4.07 -12.36 3.59
CA LEU A 10 5.34 -11.99 4.25
C LEU A 10 6.46 -12.96 3.86
N ALA A 11 6.83 -12.94 2.59
CA ALA A 11 7.88 -13.74 1.99
C ALA A 11 8.54 -12.92 0.87
N ALA A 12 9.86 -12.97 0.74
CA ALA A 12 10.64 -12.19 -0.22
C ALA A 12 10.14 -12.39 -1.66
N GLY A 13 9.82 -13.63 -2.03
CA GLY A 13 9.26 -13.98 -3.34
C GLY A 13 7.89 -13.36 -3.66
N HIS A 14 7.20 -12.77 -2.67
CA HIS A 14 5.92 -12.08 -2.82
C HIS A 14 6.02 -10.59 -2.52
N ALA A 15 6.79 -10.21 -1.50
CA ALA A 15 6.95 -8.83 -1.06
C ALA A 15 7.67 -7.96 -2.09
N GLY A 16 8.73 -8.47 -2.72
CA GLY A 16 9.46 -7.76 -3.78
C GLY A 16 8.55 -7.42 -4.98
N PRO A 17 7.90 -8.42 -5.61
CA PRO A 17 6.97 -8.17 -6.71
C PRO A 17 5.82 -7.23 -6.33
N MET A 18 5.30 -7.33 -5.11
CA MET A 18 4.26 -6.43 -4.62
C MET A 18 4.78 -4.98 -4.47
N LEU A 19 6.04 -4.79 -4.10
CA LEU A 19 6.67 -3.47 -4.01
C LEU A 19 6.86 -2.84 -5.40
N ASP A 20 7.22 -3.64 -6.41
CA ASP A 20 7.28 -3.15 -7.79
C ASP A 20 5.88 -2.79 -8.33
N MET A 21 4.86 -3.57 -7.96
CA MET A 21 3.47 -3.20 -8.25
C MET A 21 3.07 -1.89 -7.56
N ALA A 22 3.50 -1.66 -6.31
CA ALA A 22 3.28 -0.39 -5.62
C ALA A 22 3.84 0.80 -6.41
N ARG A 23 5.08 0.67 -6.90
CA ARG A 23 5.74 1.69 -7.73
C ARG A 23 4.98 1.96 -9.03
N ALA A 24 4.51 0.89 -9.70
CA ALA A 24 3.73 1.01 -10.92
C ALA A 24 2.37 1.72 -10.69
N LEU A 25 1.69 1.42 -9.57
CA LEU A 25 0.43 2.07 -9.20
C LEU A 25 0.62 3.56 -8.89
N ILE A 26 1.69 3.91 -8.18
CA ILE A 26 2.07 5.31 -7.92
C ILE A 26 2.34 6.06 -9.22
N GLY A 27 3.08 5.45 -10.17
CA GLY A 27 3.34 6.04 -11.48
C GLY A 27 2.07 6.32 -12.30
N ARG A 28 0.95 5.69 -11.94
CA ARG A 28 -0.38 5.91 -12.53
C ARG A 28 -1.26 6.88 -11.72
N GLY A 29 -0.68 7.57 -10.74
CA GLY A 29 -1.36 8.56 -9.91
C GLY A 29 -2.27 7.95 -8.84
N ALA A 30 -1.92 6.79 -8.29
CA ALA A 30 -2.61 6.20 -7.15
C ALA A 30 -1.86 6.45 -5.83
N LEU A 31 -2.61 6.51 -4.72
CA LEU A 31 -2.04 6.34 -3.39
C LEU A 31 -1.82 4.86 -3.13
N VAL A 32 -0.71 4.52 -2.47
CA VAL A 32 -0.43 3.13 -2.08
C VAL A 32 -0.02 3.08 -0.61
N THR A 33 -0.70 2.21 0.15
CA THR A 33 -0.23 1.73 1.45
C THR A 33 0.31 0.33 1.29
N PHE A 34 1.53 0.07 1.75
CA PHE A 34 2.16 -1.24 1.73
C PHE A 34 2.22 -1.82 3.14
N VAL A 35 1.46 -2.88 3.38
CA VAL A 35 1.41 -3.56 4.69
C VAL A 35 2.57 -4.55 4.79
N THR A 36 3.33 -4.47 5.86
CA THR A 36 4.43 -5.39 6.14
C THR A 36 4.73 -5.39 7.63
N THR A 37 5.86 -5.94 8.04
CA THR A 37 6.39 -5.85 9.41
C THR A 37 7.64 -4.98 9.42
N LEU A 38 8.08 -4.50 10.58
CA LEU A 38 9.27 -3.64 10.65
C LEU A 38 10.52 -4.38 10.16
N LEU A 39 10.70 -5.64 10.57
CA LEU A 39 11.84 -6.44 10.14
C LEU A 39 11.80 -6.70 8.63
N ASN A 40 10.65 -7.08 8.07
CA ASN A 40 10.51 -7.28 6.62
C ASN A 40 10.70 -6.00 5.82
N LEU A 41 10.31 -4.83 6.36
CA LEU A 41 10.54 -3.54 5.71
C LEU A 41 12.04 -3.25 5.55
N LEU A 42 12.83 -3.55 6.59
CA LEU A 42 14.29 -3.39 6.56
C LEU A 42 14.93 -4.34 5.52
N HIS A 43 14.44 -5.57 5.40
CA HIS A 43 14.89 -6.52 4.37
C HIS A 43 14.61 -6.05 2.94
N LEU A 44 13.57 -5.22 2.73
CA LEU A 44 13.29 -4.57 1.45
C LEU A 44 14.19 -3.34 1.19
N GLY A 45 15.12 -3.02 2.09
CA GLY A 45 15.97 -1.84 2.02
C GLY A 45 15.19 -0.55 2.21
N ARG A 46 14.15 -0.57 3.06
CA ARG A 46 13.23 0.56 3.30
C ARG A 46 13.12 0.89 4.79
N ALA A 47 12.65 2.09 5.08
CA ALA A 47 12.35 2.55 6.44
C ALA A 47 10.96 3.18 6.52
N PRO A 48 10.32 3.21 7.71
CA PRO A 48 9.09 3.97 7.88
C PRO A 48 9.34 5.45 7.59
N GLY A 49 8.57 6.03 6.66
CA GLY A 49 8.78 7.42 6.26
C GLY A 49 9.97 7.65 5.34
N ASP A 50 10.54 6.60 4.74
CA ASP A 50 11.50 6.71 3.64
C ASP A 50 10.88 7.59 2.53
N GLY A 51 11.35 8.84 2.44
CA GLY A 51 10.83 9.86 1.54
C GLY A 51 11.20 9.63 0.07
N GLU A 52 12.00 8.60 -0.22
CA GLU A 52 12.40 8.25 -1.59
C GLU A 52 11.23 7.77 -2.45
N LEU A 53 10.21 7.17 -1.85
CA LEU A 53 9.04 6.65 -2.55
C LEU A 53 7.77 7.18 -1.90
N PRO A 54 6.79 7.68 -2.66
CA PRO A 54 5.50 8.11 -2.11
C PRO A 54 4.60 6.89 -1.78
N ILE A 55 5.17 5.88 -1.12
CA ILE A 55 4.51 4.69 -0.59
C ILE A 55 4.36 4.87 0.92
N ARG A 56 3.13 4.74 1.41
CA ARG A 56 2.91 4.66 2.85
C ARG A 56 3.20 3.26 3.35
N PHE A 57 4.36 3.03 3.94
CA PHE A 57 4.64 1.77 4.62
C PHE A 57 3.87 1.69 5.95
N LEU A 58 3.19 0.56 6.16
CA LEU A 58 2.45 0.25 7.38
C LEU A 58 3.07 -0.99 8.04
N PRO A 59 4.07 -0.82 8.92
CA PRO A 59 4.62 -1.92 9.70
C PRO A 59 3.62 -2.34 10.78
N LEU A 60 3.25 -3.62 10.80
CA LEU A 60 2.49 -4.27 11.87
C LEU A 60 3.44 -5.10 12.75
N TYR A 61 3.12 -5.19 14.03
CA TYR A 61 3.78 -6.13 14.93
C TYR A 61 3.46 -7.57 14.51
N PHE A 62 4.49 -8.39 14.31
CA PHE A 62 4.32 -9.79 13.95
C PHE A 62 4.38 -10.67 15.20
N PRO A 63 3.33 -11.45 15.50
CA PRO A 63 3.21 -12.19 16.76
C PRO A 63 3.99 -13.51 16.72
N CYS A 64 5.33 -13.43 16.66
CA CYS A 64 6.20 -14.61 16.59
C CYS A 64 5.93 -15.54 17.79
N THR A 65 6.08 -15.01 19.01
CA THR A 65 6.00 -15.78 20.25
C THR A 65 4.62 -16.39 20.45
N GLU A 66 3.56 -15.63 20.20
CA GLU A 66 2.18 -16.07 20.39
C GLU A 66 1.78 -17.18 19.41
N ALA A 67 2.39 -17.21 18.22
CA ALA A 67 2.22 -18.27 17.25
C ALA A 67 3.20 -19.45 17.44
N GLY A 68 4.11 -19.39 18.42
CA GLY A 68 5.12 -20.42 18.63
C GLY A 68 6.23 -20.44 17.58
N LEU A 69 6.58 -19.27 17.04
CA LEU A 69 7.75 -19.06 16.18
C LEU A 69 8.94 -18.52 16.99
N PRO A 70 10.17 -18.82 16.59
CA PRO A 70 11.34 -18.14 17.14
C PRO A 70 11.31 -16.65 16.84
N GLU A 71 11.99 -15.86 17.69
CA GLU A 71 12.15 -14.42 17.47
C GLU A 71 12.83 -14.13 16.13
N GLY A 72 12.37 -13.07 15.44
CA GLY A 72 12.88 -12.67 14.13
C GLY A 72 12.36 -13.50 12.95
N CYS A 73 11.59 -14.57 13.17
CA CYS A 73 10.99 -15.39 12.11
C CYS A 73 9.70 -14.78 11.55
N GLU A 74 9.77 -13.51 11.12
CA GLU A 74 8.62 -12.75 10.59
C GLU A 74 8.38 -12.99 9.09
N SER A 75 9.18 -13.84 8.46
CA SER A 75 9.12 -14.17 7.04
C SER A 75 9.11 -15.68 6.82
N ALA A 76 8.40 -16.13 5.78
CA ALA A 76 8.46 -17.53 5.35
C ALA A 76 9.90 -17.96 5.02
N ASP A 77 10.74 -17.03 4.54
CA ASP A 77 12.14 -17.29 4.19
C ASP A 77 13.06 -17.38 5.41
N ALA A 78 12.60 -16.91 6.58
CA ALA A 78 13.36 -16.91 7.84
C ALA A 78 13.00 -18.10 8.74
N LEU A 79 12.08 -18.98 8.33
CA LEU A 79 11.64 -20.11 9.15
C LEU A 79 12.78 -21.14 9.31
N PRO A 80 13.02 -21.70 10.50
CA PRO A 80 14.06 -22.72 10.72
C PRO A 80 13.81 -24.03 9.96
N GLY A 81 12.57 -24.28 9.54
CA GLY A 81 12.15 -25.49 8.85
C GLY A 81 10.67 -25.48 8.49
N ILE A 82 10.26 -26.42 7.65
CA ILE A 82 8.89 -26.53 7.14
C ILE A 82 7.84 -26.75 8.23
N ASP A 83 8.23 -27.34 9.36
CA ASP A 83 7.34 -27.61 10.49
C ASP A 83 6.77 -26.32 11.13
N PHE A 84 7.46 -25.19 10.96
CA PHE A 84 7.00 -23.88 11.42
C PHE A 84 6.05 -23.17 10.44
N LEU A 85 5.81 -23.74 9.24
CA LEU A 85 4.97 -23.08 8.22
C LEU A 85 3.53 -22.87 8.70
N ARG A 86 2.96 -23.82 9.45
CA ARG A 86 1.63 -23.66 10.05
C ARG A 86 1.61 -22.49 11.04
N ASN A 87 2.56 -22.45 11.96
CA ASN A 87 2.70 -21.38 12.95
C ASN A 87 2.85 -20.01 12.27
N PHE A 88 3.59 -19.95 11.16
CA PHE A 88 3.72 -18.75 10.34
C PHE A 88 2.41 -18.28 9.70
N HIS A 89 1.61 -19.20 9.15
CA HIS A 89 0.28 -18.88 8.65
C HIS A 89 -0.67 -18.42 9.77
N ASP A 90 -0.60 -19.04 10.95
CA ASP A 90 -1.37 -18.63 12.12
C ASP A 90 -0.98 -17.21 12.56
N ALA A 91 0.33 -16.89 12.62
CA ALA A 91 0.82 -15.55 12.90
C ALA A 91 0.31 -14.52 11.86
N CYS A 92 0.31 -14.86 10.57
CA CYS A 92 -0.27 -14.02 9.53
C CYS A 92 -1.77 -13.79 9.74
N ALA A 93 -2.53 -14.81 10.15
CA ALA A 93 -3.95 -14.68 10.44
C ALA A 93 -4.22 -13.76 11.64
N MET A 94 -3.35 -13.78 12.65
CA MET A 94 -3.44 -12.89 13.82
C MET A 94 -3.28 -11.40 13.47
N LEU A 95 -2.59 -11.07 12.37
CA LEU A 95 -2.49 -9.69 11.87
C LEU A 95 -3.82 -9.09 11.43
N ARG A 96 -4.86 -9.91 11.21
CA ARG A 96 -6.16 -9.44 10.74
C ARG A 96 -6.73 -8.33 11.64
N ALA A 97 -6.64 -8.50 12.96
CA ALA A 97 -7.22 -7.54 13.90
C ALA A 97 -6.52 -6.17 13.82
N SER A 98 -5.18 -6.17 13.85
CA SER A 98 -4.38 -4.95 13.76
C SER A 98 -4.53 -4.28 12.39
N LEU A 99 -4.53 -5.05 11.30
CA LEU A 99 -4.78 -4.54 9.96
C LEU A 99 -6.16 -3.86 9.85
N VAL A 100 -7.22 -4.54 10.28
CA VAL A 100 -8.59 -3.99 10.21
C VAL A 100 -8.73 -2.72 11.05
N ALA A 101 -8.12 -2.68 12.25
CA ALA A 101 -8.11 -1.49 13.09
C ALA A 101 -7.45 -0.30 12.38
N HIS A 102 -6.27 -0.51 11.78
CA HIS A 102 -5.58 0.53 11.00
C HIS A 102 -6.42 1.01 9.82
N LEU A 103 -7.05 0.10 9.07
CA LEU A 103 -7.89 0.46 7.94
C LEU A 103 -9.11 1.28 8.35
N ARG A 104 -9.76 0.95 9.47
CA ARG A 104 -10.90 1.73 9.99
C ARG A 104 -10.52 3.16 10.36
N HIS A 105 -9.32 3.38 10.89
CA HIS A 105 -8.82 4.72 11.20
C HIS A 105 -8.25 5.45 9.98
N ALA A 106 -7.76 4.71 8.98
CA ALA A 106 -7.16 5.28 7.77
C ALA A 106 -8.19 5.71 6.72
N VAL A 107 -9.40 5.15 6.71
CA VAL A 107 -10.49 5.65 5.87
C VAL A 107 -10.78 7.08 6.30
N PRO A 108 -10.48 8.10 5.47
CA PRO A 108 -10.98 9.44 5.73
C PRO A 108 -12.50 9.30 5.77
N GLN A 109 -13.14 9.68 6.88
CA GLN A 109 -14.59 9.87 6.92
C GLN A 109 -14.96 10.56 5.61
N ARG A 110 -15.77 9.88 4.78
CA ARG A 110 -16.18 10.29 3.43
C ARG A 110 -16.06 11.80 3.31
N ALA A 111 -15.19 12.26 2.40
CA ALA A 111 -15.05 13.67 2.03
C ALA A 111 -16.40 14.35 2.25
N ALA A 112 -16.50 15.14 3.31
CA ALA A 112 -17.69 15.91 3.61
C ALA A 112 -18.00 16.62 2.31
N SER A 113 -19.20 16.36 1.79
CA SER A 113 -19.69 16.78 0.48
C SER A 113 -19.09 18.12 0.13
N PHE A 114 -18.06 18.14 -0.72
CA PHE A 114 -17.56 19.40 -1.21
C PHE A 114 -18.74 19.99 -1.99
N PRO A 115 -19.29 21.15 -1.61
CA PRO A 115 -20.39 21.69 -2.35
C PRO A 115 -19.86 21.94 -3.76
N ILE A 116 -20.42 21.25 -4.75
CA ILE A 116 -20.23 21.63 -6.13
C ILE A 116 -20.73 23.07 -6.21
N PRO A 117 -19.88 24.07 -6.46
CA PRO A 117 -20.37 25.40 -6.69
C PRO A 117 -21.21 25.30 -7.96
N ALA A 118 -22.49 25.66 -7.87
CA ALA A 118 -23.35 25.78 -9.03
C ALA A 118 -22.66 26.76 -9.99
N THR A 119 -22.05 26.23 -11.05
CA THR A 119 -21.45 27.01 -12.13
C THR A 119 -22.61 27.64 -12.91
N HIS A 120 -23.11 28.74 -12.37
CA HIS A 120 -23.86 29.72 -13.12
C HIS A 120 -22.91 30.34 -14.15
N GLY A 121 -23.01 29.84 -15.37
CA GLY A 121 -22.86 30.69 -16.55
C GLY A 121 -21.44 30.99 -17.03
N LEU A 122 -21.37 30.90 -18.36
CA LEU A 122 -20.59 31.74 -19.26
C LEU A 122 -19.28 31.19 -19.84
N ALA A 123 -19.26 31.35 -21.17
CA ALA A 123 -18.14 31.37 -22.09
C ALA A 123 -17.59 30.02 -22.59
N ARG A 124 -18.46 29.37 -23.37
CA ARG A 124 -18.14 28.56 -24.55
C ARG A 124 -16.92 29.12 -25.32
N TRP A 125 -15.74 28.54 -25.11
CA TRP A 125 -14.56 28.82 -25.93
C TRP A 125 -14.75 28.22 -27.33
N ARG A 126 -15.10 29.08 -28.31
CA ARG A 126 -15.00 28.78 -29.74
C ARG A 126 -13.80 29.55 -30.31
N GLY A 127 -12.60 29.00 -30.11
CA GLY A 127 -11.39 29.44 -30.79
C GLY A 127 -11.12 28.55 -32.00
N SER A 128 -11.81 28.79 -33.11
CA SER A 128 -11.41 28.29 -34.43
C SER A 128 -10.49 29.33 -35.04
N LEU A 129 -9.18 29.09 -35.04
CA LEU A 129 -8.28 29.83 -35.91
C LEU A 129 -8.04 28.98 -37.16
N ALA A 130 -8.75 29.36 -38.22
CA ALA A 130 -8.65 28.77 -39.54
C ALA A 130 -7.24 28.98 -40.11
N TYR A 131 -6.55 27.86 -40.37
CA TYR A 131 -5.35 27.80 -41.20
C TYR A 131 -5.72 28.16 -42.64
N ARG A 132 -5.34 29.36 -43.10
CA ARG A 132 -5.46 29.77 -44.50
C ARG A 132 -4.31 29.17 -45.30
N GLY A 133 -4.64 28.28 -46.21
CA GLY A 133 -3.80 27.89 -47.35
C GLY A 133 -4.39 28.41 -48.67
N SER A 134 -3.54 28.46 -49.69
CA SER A 134 -3.75 28.87 -51.10
C SER A 134 -3.71 30.40 -51.33
N CYS A 135 -2.91 30.97 -52.23
CA CYS A 135 -2.15 30.47 -53.38
C CYS A 135 -0.72 31.03 -53.39
#